data_AF-A0A2L1GPX7-F1
#
_entry.id   AF-A0A2L1GPX7-F1
#
_cell.length_a   1.000
_cell.length_b   1.000
_cell.length_c   1.000
_cell.angle_alpha   90.00
_cell.angle_beta   90.00
_cell.angle_gamma   90.00
#
_symmetry.space_group_name_H-M   'P 1'
#
loop_
_entity.id
_entity.type
_entity.pdbx_description
1 polymer ?
#
loop_
_entity_poly.entity_id
_entity_poly.type
_entity_poly.pdbx_seq_one_letter_code
_entity_poly.pdbx_strand_id
1 'polypeptide(L)'
;MKKTTGAIIGILMVAVFVLAITPATRDELHWQWVSHKDETAGYESYIRAWPGGRHAGEAKTRYDQHGWTEATAANTVQGFERYLQLHGNGRHIAEARNNIESLHWQEATAANTVQGFERYLQLHGNGQHIAEARNNIDTLYWKGAVSTNTIQGFEEYIQLHSDGRYFTEAKERLDTLFWQEATNNNTVKAYLDYSAAQPQGRHLPAAKAKAAELLKEQAPFQAALKDGTEASLNKFLEEFPGHQKESEARKALRDIREGRDIVDLIAEKKIEVQATGSGIMKVSVRLRKRVPYPLTVHIPVGTFFVAAKTSSQNMVTTSASRILLTTDEWNTVSPDAACANRPKDIPGDSDRFTVRRSPQQRELARLMPVLEQARVDKATRQAAIWIVTDNASYEDLGILLASPFGFGGTRVINEEEAAQAMRICDAAGINIRKKAIWRDRREIMSGLKNDDLKTWMRQKK
;
A
#
# COMPACT_ATOMS: atom_id res chain seq x y z
N MET A 1 93.20 65.34 1.32
CA MET A 1 92.37 65.72 0.13
C MET A 1 92.40 64.57 -0.86
N LYS A 2 91.23 64.15 -1.37
CA LYS A 2 91.03 63.15 -2.43
C LYS A 2 91.62 63.60 -3.77
N LYS A 3 91.98 62.63 -4.63
CA LYS A 3 91.52 62.37 -6.04
C LYS A 3 92.57 61.51 -6.79
N THR A 4 92.30 60.25 -7.19
CA THR A 4 91.64 59.73 -8.45
C THR A 4 92.42 60.11 -9.74
N THR A 5 92.67 59.31 -10.79
CA THR A 5 91.92 58.21 -11.46
C THR A 5 92.74 57.56 -12.62
N GLY A 6 92.47 56.27 -12.96
CA GLY A 6 92.43 55.50 -14.25
C GLY A 6 93.44 55.70 -15.40
N ALA A 7 93.50 54.93 -16.50
CA ALA A 7 93.22 53.53 -16.89
C ALA A 7 93.53 53.38 -18.43
N ILE A 8 93.58 52.15 -18.97
CA ILE A 8 93.33 51.70 -20.39
C ILE A 8 94.57 51.38 -21.30
N ILE A 9 94.90 50.10 -21.54
CA ILE A 9 94.62 49.13 -22.67
C ILE A 9 95.58 49.18 -23.89
N GLY A 10 96.04 48.00 -24.33
CA GLY A 10 96.53 47.75 -25.71
C GLY A 10 96.37 46.27 -26.13
N ILE A 11 95.59 46.03 -27.18
CA ILE A 11 95.26 44.76 -27.86
C ILE A 11 96.13 44.62 -29.12
N LEU A 12 96.59 43.40 -29.49
CA LEU A 12 96.87 43.03 -30.89
C LEU A 12 97.10 41.51 -31.08
N MET A 13 96.21 40.84 -31.82
CA MET A 13 96.48 40.15 -33.11
C MET A 13 95.44 39.07 -33.44
N VAL A 14 94.89 39.17 -34.65
CA VAL A 14 94.09 38.16 -35.35
C VAL A 14 94.79 37.86 -36.67
N ALA A 15 95.10 36.59 -36.98
CA ALA A 15 94.94 35.98 -38.31
C ALA A 15 95.43 34.52 -38.36
N VAL A 16 94.71 33.71 -39.15
CA VAL A 16 95.00 32.34 -39.62
C VAL A 16 94.50 31.18 -38.73
N PHE A 17 93.20 30.87 -38.83
CA PHE A 17 92.69 29.51 -39.08
C PHE A 17 91.21 29.59 -39.55
N VAL A 18 90.97 30.21 -40.72
CA VAL A 18 89.77 29.93 -41.54
C VAL A 18 90.05 28.73 -42.46
N LEU A 19 90.85 27.79 -41.96
CA LEU A 19 91.06 26.47 -42.53
C LEU A 19 89.95 25.59 -41.99
N ALA A 20 88.99 25.27 -42.87
CA ALA A 20 87.92 24.29 -42.70
C ALA A 20 87.79 23.79 -41.25
N ILE A 21 87.02 24.49 -40.40
CA ILE A 21 86.63 23.92 -39.12
C ILE A 21 85.77 22.71 -39.48
N THR A 22 86.42 21.56 -39.56
CA THR A 22 85.81 20.30 -39.94
C THR A 22 84.64 20.06 -39.00
N PRO A 23 83.57 19.37 -39.45
CA PRO A 23 82.47 18.97 -38.58
C PRO A 23 82.98 18.34 -37.27
N ALA A 24 84.04 17.54 -37.32
CA ALA A 24 84.67 16.92 -36.15
C ALA A 24 85.27 17.93 -35.14
N THR A 25 85.92 19.00 -35.60
CA THR A 25 86.46 20.05 -34.71
C THR A 25 85.36 20.93 -34.10
N ARG A 26 84.25 21.16 -34.81
CA ARG A 26 83.08 21.88 -34.27
C ARG A 26 82.30 21.03 -33.26
N ASP A 27 82.19 19.74 -33.53
CA ASP A 27 81.65 18.74 -32.60
C ASP A 27 82.42 18.79 -31.28
N GLU A 28 83.74 18.60 -31.31
CA GLU A 28 84.59 18.58 -30.11
C GLU A 28 84.52 19.89 -29.30
N LEU A 29 84.52 21.06 -29.96
CA LEU A 29 84.39 22.35 -29.27
C LEU A 29 83.01 22.55 -28.63
N HIS A 30 81.93 22.14 -29.31
CA HIS A 30 80.58 22.20 -28.73
C HIS A 30 80.47 21.26 -27.53
N TRP A 31 81.04 20.06 -27.62
CA TRP A 31 81.09 19.10 -26.51
C TRP A 31 81.85 19.63 -25.31
N GLN A 32 83.05 20.19 -25.49
CA GLN A 32 83.84 20.77 -24.40
C GLN A 32 83.10 21.89 -23.68
N TRP A 33 82.40 22.76 -24.42
CA TRP A 33 81.61 23.82 -23.82
C TRP A 33 80.41 23.27 -23.02
N VAL A 34 79.66 22.34 -23.61
CA VAL A 34 78.48 21.75 -22.97
C VAL A 34 78.84 20.91 -21.75
N SER A 35 79.87 20.06 -21.84
CA SER A 35 80.33 19.21 -20.74
C SER A 35 80.95 20.02 -19.59
N HIS A 36 81.57 21.18 -19.88
CA HIS A 36 82.08 22.08 -18.85
C HIS A 36 80.96 22.83 -18.12
N LYS A 37 79.90 23.24 -18.82
CA LYS A 37 78.74 23.91 -18.21
C LYS A 37 77.83 22.94 -17.45
N ASP A 38 77.71 21.71 -17.95
CA ASP A 38 76.90 20.64 -17.36
C ASP A 38 75.44 21.03 -17.12
N GLU A 39 74.82 21.67 -18.11
CA GLU A 39 73.43 22.14 -18.06
C GLU A 39 72.54 21.37 -19.05
N THR A 40 71.30 21.08 -18.67
CA THR A 40 70.29 20.37 -19.49
C THR A 40 70.15 20.96 -20.90
N ALA A 41 70.03 22.30 -21.00
CA ALA A 41 69.91 23.01 -22.28
C ALA A 41 71.16 22.87 -23.16
N GLY A 42 72.34 22.76 -22.54
CA GLY A 42 73.60 22.51 -23.25
C GLY A 42 73.60 21.14 -23.92
N TYR A 43 73.25 20.08 -23.18
CA TYR A 43 73.21 18.73 -23.74
C TYR A 43 72.13 18.58 -24.81
N GLU A 44 70.96 19.19 -24.62
CA GLU A 44 69.90 19.23 -25.63
C GLU A 44 70.37 19.90 -26.94
N SER A 45 71.05 21.04 -26.81
CA SER A 45 71.65 21.76 -27.94
C SER A 45 72.67 20.89 -28.68
N TYR A 46 73.55 20.19 -27.95
CA TYR A 46 74.55 19.30 -28.54
C TYR A 46 73.92 18.12 -29.28
N ILE A 47 72.93 17.43 -28.68
CA ILE A 47 72.24 16.30 -29.31
C ILE A 47 71.54 16.72 -30.61
N ARG A 48 70.93 17.92 -30.63
CA ARG A 48 70.27 18.47 -31.81
C ARG A 48 71.26 18.84 -32.91
N ALA A 49 72.40 19.42 -32.54
CA ALA A 49 73.42 19.85 -33.50
C ALA A 49 74.28 18.69 -34.04
N TRP A 50 74.51 17.65 -33.22
CA TRP A 50 75.45 16.56 -33.50
C TRP A 50 74.83 15.16 -33.22
N PRO A 51 73.75 14.76 -33.91
CA PRO A 51 73.03 13.51 -33.60
C PRO A 51 73.85 12.22 -33.80
N GLY A 52 74.88 12.26 -34.65
CA GLY A 52 75.87 11.20 -34.87
C GLY A 52 77.29 11.59 -34.46
N GLY A 53 77.44 12.64 -33.64
CA GLY A 53 78.74 13.11 -33.14
C GLY A 53 79.39 12.08 -32.21
N ARG A 54 80.71 12.19 -32.01
CA ARG A 54 81.48 11.22 -31.19
C ARG A 54 80.91 11.11 -29.77
N HIS A 55 80.46 12.22 -29.20
CA HIS A 55 79.96 12.29 -27.82
C HIS A 55 78.42 12.24 -27.73
N ALA A 56 77.72 11.94 -28.83
CA ALA A 56 76.25 11.93 -28.85
C ALA A 56 75.62 10.95 -27.84
N GLY A 57 76.26 9.80 -27.61
CA GLY A 57 75.81 8.82 -26.60
C GLY A 57 75.99 9.31 -25.17
N GLU A 58 77.12 9.95 -24.86
CA GLU A 58 77.38 10.54 -23.55
C GLU A 58 76.46 11.74 -23.31
N ALA A 59 76.30 12.62 -24.30
CA ALA A 59 75.39 13.76 -24.23
C ALA A 59 73.95 13.32 -23.96
N LYS A 60 73.45 12.28 -24.63
CA LYS A 60 72.12 11.68 -24.36
C LYS A 60 72.02 11.14 -22.93
N THR A 61 73.06 10.48 -22.44
CA THR A 61 73.10 9.93 -21.07
C THR A 61 73.07 11.03 -20.02
N ARG A 62 73.84 12.11 -20.20
CA ARG A 62 73.85 13.25 -19.29
C ARG A 62 72.55 14.04 -19.35
N TYR A 63 72.03 14.27 -20.55
CA TYR A 63 70.70 14.90 -20.75
C TYR A 63 69.60 14.13 -20.01
N ASP A 64 69.55 12.80 -20.17
CA ASP A 64 68.62 11.93 -19.46
C ASP A 64 68.79 11.99 -17.94
N GLN A 65 70.04 11.97 -17.45
CA GLN A 65 70.29 12.04 -16.01
C GLN A 65 69.88 13.38 -15.39
N HIS A 66 70.16 14.50 -16.07
CA HIS A 66 69.72 15.82 -15.59
C HIS A 66 68.19 15.90 -15.56
N GLY A 67 67.51 15.46 -16.63
CA GLY A 67 66.04 15.41 -16.65
C GLY A 67 65.45 14.56 -15.53
N TRP A 68 66.08 13.42 -15.20
CA TRP A 68 65.66 12.59 -14.08
C TRP A 68 65.91 13.26 -12.72
N THR A 69 67.04 13.92 -12.54
CA THR A 69 67.34 14.70 -11.33
C THR A 69 66.34 15.83 -11.14
N GLU A 70 65.97 16.55 -12.21
CA GLU A 70 64.93 17.58 -12.17
C GLU A 70 63.57 16.99 -11.77
N ALA A 71 63.15 15.87 -12.36
CA ALA A 71 61.87 15.23 -12.06
C ALA A 71 61.79 14.70 -10.63
N THR A 72 62.86 14.06 -10.14
CA THR A 72 62.95 13.56 -8.76
C THR A 72 63.05 14.68 -7.73
N ALA A 73 63.74 15.79 -8.04
CA ALA A 73 63.76 16.98 -7.19
C ALA A 73 62.37 17.65 -7.10
N ALA A 74 61.61 17.68 -8.21
CA ALA A 74 60.25 18.18 -8.20
C ALA A 74 59.30 17.25 -7.43
N ASN A 75 59.48 15.93 -7.55
CA ASN A 75 58.65 14.88 -6.92
C ASN A 75 57.14 15.11 -7.08
N THR A 76 56.71 15.48 -8.30
CA THR A 76 55.31 15.70 -8.66
C THR A 76 54.95 14.90 -9.90
N VAL A 77 53.66 14.60 -10.07
CA VAL A 77 53.13 13.96 -11.28
C VAL A 77 53.56 14.72 -12.52
N GLN A 78 53.38 16.05 -12.54
CA GLN A 78 53.79 16.91 -13.66
C GLN A 78 55.31 16.83 -13.95
N GLY A 79 56.15 16.75 -12.92
CA GLY A 79 57.60 16.61 -13.08
C GLY A 79 57.98 15.30 -13.77
N PHE A 80 57.39 14.18 -13.34
CA PHE A 80 57.63 12.88 -13.95
C PHE A 80 56.98 12.73 -15.34
N GLU A 81 55.80 13.31 -15.57
CA GLU A 81 55.16 13.37 -16.89
C GLU A 81 56.01 14.17 -17.88
N ARG A 82 56.58 15.30 -17.45
CA ARG A 82 57.52 16.09 -18.26
C ARG A 82 58.76 15.26 -18.61
N TYR A 83 59.31 14.49 -17.66
CA TYR A 83 60.42 13.59 -17.94
C TYR A 83 60.03 12.54 -19.00
N LEU A 84 58.88 11.87 -18.84
CA LEU A 84 58.39 10.89 -19.82
C LEU A 84 58.16 11.49 -21.22
N GLN A 85 57.74 12.75 -21.29
CA GLN A 85 57.53 13.46 -22.55
C GLN A 85 58.85 13.82 -23.26
N LEU A 86 59.85 14.31 -22.52
CA LEU A 86 61.12 14.78 -23.08
C LEU A 86 62.15 13.65 -23.26
N HIS A 87 62.07 12.59 -22.45
CA HIS A 87 63.03 11.49 -22.37
C HIS A 87 62.36 10.13 -22.67
N GLY A 88 61.62 10.04 -23.77
CA GLY A 88 60.84 8.85 -24.14
C GLY A 88 61.65 7.55 -24.41
N ASN A 89 62.98 7.62 -24.46
CA ASN A 89 63.90 6.48 -24.50
C ASN A 89 64.93 6.51 -23.35
N GLY A 90 64.64 7.28 -22.29
CA GLY A 90 65.47 7.42 -21.11
C GLY A 90 65.54 6.15 -20.27
N ARG A 91 66.56 6.02 -19.42
CA ARG A 91 66.73 4.81 -18.61
C ARG A 91 65.74 4.72 -17.44
N HIS A 92 65.16 5.84 -17.03
CA HIS A 92 64.31 5.95 -15.84
C HIS A 92 62.80 5.97 -16.15
N ILE A 93 62.38 5.48 -17.32
CA ILE A 93 60.96 5.49 -17.74
C ILE A 93 60.09 4.65 -16.79
N ALA A 94 60.59 3.48 -16.37
CA ALA A 94 59.85 2.60 -15.47
C ALA A 94 59.71 3.24 -14.08
N GLU A 95 60.79 3.81 -13.58
CA GLU A 95 60.85 4.52 -12.30
C GLU A 95 59.95 5.76 -12.31
N ALA A 96 59.94 6.54 -13.39
CA ALA A 96 59.03 7.68 -13.56
C ALA A 96 57.56 7.26 -13.49
N ARG A 97 57.18 6.17 -14.19
CA ARG A 97 55.81 5.62 -14.14
C ARG A 97 55.45 5.13 -12.74
N ASN A 98 56.36 4.41 -12.07
CA ASN A 98 56.14 3.93 -10.71
C ASN A 98 56.00 5.09 -9.72
N ASN A 99 56.76 6.18 -9.86
CA ASN A 99 56.61 7.37 -9.02
C ASN A 99 55.27 8.08 -9.26
N ILE A 100 54.82 8.22 -10.51
CA ILE A 100 53.48 8.75 -10.82
C ILE A 100 52.39 7.90 -10.16
N GLU A 101 52.50 6.57 -10.26
CA GLU A 101 51.57 5.66 -9.60
C GLU A 101 51.59 5.82 -8.09
N SER A 102 52.77 5.84 -7.48
CA SER A 102 52.93 6.01 -6.02
C SER A 102 52.30 7.32 -5.55
N LEU A 103 52.47 8.42 -6.28
CA LEU A 103 51.86 9.71 -5.96
C LEU A 103 50.33 9.65 -6.07
N HIS A 104 49.77 9.07 -7.13
CA HIS A 104 48.31 8.88 -7.25
C HIS A 104 47.74 7.97 -6.15
N TRP A 105 48.48 6.94 -5.75
CA TRP A 105 48.08 6.06 -4.63
C TRP A 105 48.11 6.79 -3.28
N GLN A 106 49.14 7.60 -3.03
CA GLN A 106 49.21 8.47 -1.85
C GLN A 106 48.04 9.45 -1.81
N GLU A 107 47.68 10.05 -2.96
CA GLU A 107 46.52 10.94 -3.06
C GLU A 107 45.21 10.19 -2.73
N ALA A 108 45.00 9.01 -3.31
CA ALA A 108 43.80 8.20 -3.06
C ALA A 108 43.68 7.77 -1.59
N THR A 109 44.78 7.32 -0.98
CA THR A 109 44.82 6.91 0.42
C THR A 109 44.68 8.08 1.39
N ALA A 110 45.24 9.26 1.06
CA ALA A 110 45.05 10.48 1.85
C ALA A 110 43.60 10.98 1.80
N ALA A 111 42.96 10.90 0.62
CA ALA A 111 41.55 11.23 0.47
C ALA A 111 40.64 10.22 1.20
N ASN A 112 41.01 8.93 1.19
CA ASN A 112 40.28 7.83 1.82
C ASN A 112 38.77 7.83 1.50
N THR A 113 38.45 8.05 0.23
CA THR A 113 37.07 8.11 -0.28
C THR A 113 36.92 7.14 -1.45
N VAL A 114 35.68 6.70 -1.70
CA VAL A 114 35.36 5.85 -2.86
C VAL A 114 35.83 6.51 -4.15
N GLN A 115 35.49 7.79 -4.35
CA GLN A 115 35.91 8.55 -5.53
C GLN A 115 37.43 8.63 -5.70
N GLY A 116 38.19 8.77 -4.61
CA GLY A 116 39.65 8.79 -4.65
C GLY A 116 40.25 7.47 -5.14
N PHE A 117 39.76 6.34 -4.61
CA PHE A 117 40.20 5.02 -5.04
C PHE A 117 39.71 4.64 -6.44
N GLU A 118 38.49 5.03 -6.83
CA GLU A 118 37.98 4.85 -8.19
C GLU A 118 38.81 5.63 -9.22
N ARG A 119 39.20 6.87 -8.89
CA ARG A 119 40.11 7.66 -9.72
C ARG A 119 41.47 6.96 -9.90
N TYR A 120 42.03 6.41 -8.83
CA TYR A 120 43.27 5.62 -8.92
C TYR A 120 43.08 4.41 -9.85
N LEU A 121 42.00 3.63 -9.70
CA LEU A 121 41.70 2.48 -10.56
C LEU A 121 41.50 2.87 -12.04
N GLN A 122 40.93 4.05 -12.30
CA GLN A 122 40.76 4.59 -13.64
C GLN A 122 42.11 4.98 -14.29
N LEU A 123 43.01 5.58 -13.52
CA LEU A 123 44.32 6.02 -13.99
C LEU A 123 45.31 4.85 -14.12
N HIS A 124 45.19 3.82 -13.26
CA HIS A 124 46.15 2.73 -13.12
C HIS A 124 45.48 1.34 -13.18
N GLY A 125 44.86 1.03 -14.33
CA GLY A 125 44.12 -0.22 -14.53
C GLY A 125 44.94 -1.52 -14.48
N ASN A 126 46.28 -1.43 -14.49
CA ASN A 126 47.22 -2.54 -14.25
C ASN A 126 48.26 -2.20 -13.15
N GLY A 127 47.92 -1.27 -12.26
CA GLY A 127 48.78 -0.81 -11.16
C GLY A 127 48.99 -1.86 -10.06
N GLN A 128 49.97 -1.60 -9.21
CA GLN A 128 50.36 -2.46 -8.09
C GLN A 128 49.31 -2.48 -6.96
N HIS A 129 48.50 -1.42 -6.81
CA HIS A 129 47.56 -1.27 -5.70
C HIS A 129 46.09 -1.50 -6.07
N ILE A 130 45.80 -2.20 -7.19
CA ILE A 130 44.41 -2.46 -7.61
C ILE A 130 43.62 -3.23 -6.54
N ALA A 131 44.24 -4.26 -5.96
CA ALA A 131 43.59 -5.09 -4.96
C ALA A 131 43.29 -4.28 -3.69
N GLU A 132 44.26 -3.48 -3.24
CA GLU A 132 44.13 -2.59 -2.10
C GLU A 132 43.09 -1.49 -2.34
N ALA A 133 43.06 -0.87 -3.52
CA ALA A 133 42.05 0.12 -3.88
C ALA A 133 40.63 -0.47 -3.81
N ARG A 134 40.41 -1.64 -4.40
CA ARG A 134 39.12 -2.35 -4.35
C ARG A 134 38.73 -2.73 -2.92
N ASN A 135 39.68 -3.22 -2.12
CA ASN A 135 39.45 -3.55 -0.71
C ASN A 135 39.08 -2.31 0.13
N ASN A 136 39.70 -1.15 -0.15
CA ASN A 136 39.35 0.09 0.54
C ASN A 136 37.96 0.58 0.16
N ILE A 137 37.60 0.51 -1.13
CA ILE A 137 36.24 0.82 -1.60
C ILE A 137 35.21 -0.06 -0.88
N ASP A 138 35.39 -1.38 -0.91
CA ASP A 138 34.54 -2.35 -0.21
C ASP A 138 34.40 -2.01 1.30
N THR A 139 35.52 -1.69 1.95
CA THR A 139 35.54 -1.29 3.37
C THR A 139 34.78 0.01 3.63
N LEU A 140 34.84 0.99 2.73
CA LEU A 140 34.11 2.25 2.87
C LEU A 140 32.60 2.05 2.72
N TYR A 141 32.16 1.27 1.74
CA TYR A 141 30.75 0.90 1.59
C TYR A 141 30.24 0.11 2.79
N TRP A 142 31.01 -0.87 3.27
CA TRP A 142 30.68 -1.61 4.49
C TRP A 142 30.51 -0.70 5.71
N LYS A 143 31.42 0.25 5.93
CA LYS A 143 31.29 1.24 7.01
C LYS A 143 30.02 2.09 6.88
N GLY A 144 29.62 2.44 5.65
CA GLY A 144 28.36 3.12 5.38
C GLY A 144 27.12 2.27 5.73
N ALA A 145 27.13 0.99 5.34
CA ALA A 145 26.06 0.06 5.67
C ALA A 145 25.92 -0.14 7.20
N VAL A 146 27.05 -0.31 7.90
CA VAL A 146 27.08 -0.45 9.36
C VAL A 146 26.65 0.84 10.07
N SER A 147 27.02 2.01 9.57
CA SER A 147 26.65 3.27 10.23
C SER A 147 25.16 3.58 10.13
N THR A 148 24.53 3.23 9.00
CA THR A 148 23.08 3.34 8.85
C THR A 148 22.35 2.23 9.59
N ASN A 149 22.92 1.01 9.61
CA ASN A 149 22.37 -0.18 10.26
C ASN A 149 20.89 -0.43 9.88
N THR A 150 20.58 -0.29 8.60
CA THR A 150 19.24 -0.50 8.04
C THR A 150 19.23 -1.65 7.05
N ILE A 151 18.04 -2.25 6.83
CA ILE A 151 17.82 -3.26 5.79
C ILE A 151 18.32 -2.74 4.44
N GLN A 152 17.87 -1.54 4.05
CA GLN A 152 18.27 -0.90 2.79
C GLN A 152 19.79 -0.74 2.67
N GLY A 153 20.48 -0.26 3.72
CA GLY A 153 21.93 -0.05 3.68
C GLY A 153 22.72 -1.35 3.47
N PHE A 154 22.30 -2.46 4.09
CA PHE A 154 22.94 -3.76 3.87
C PHE A 154 22.55 -4.40 2.53
N GLU A 155 21.32 -4.21 2.04
CA GLU A 155 20.91 -4.64 0.70
C GLU A 155 21.72 -3.94 -0.40
N GLU A 156 21.90 -2.62 -0.30
CA GLU A 156 22.73 -1.83 -1.21
C GLU A 156 24.18 -2.32 -1.22
N TYR A 157 24.77 -2.57 -0.03
CA TYR A 157 26.12 -3.13 0.07
C TYR A 157 26.22 -4.50 -0.62
N ILE A 158 25.28 -5.42 -0.34
CA ILE A 158 25.25 -6.77 -0.93
C ILE A 158 25.12 -6.71 -2.45
N GLN A 159 24.33 -5.76 -2.97
CA GLN A 159 24.14 -5.57 -4.40
C GLN A 159 25.40 -5.05 -5.10
N LEU A 160 26.12 -4.11 -4.47
CA LEU A 160 27.34 -3.51 -5.04
C LEU A 160 28.59 -4.38 -4.85
N HIS A 161 28.63 -5.18 -3.77
CA HIS A 161 29.80 -5.96 -3.36
C HIS A 161 29.44 -7.44 -3.10
N SER A 162 28.89 -8.11 -4.11
CA SER A 162 28.44 -9.51 -4.00
C SER A 162 29.56 -10.53 -3.76
N ASP A 163 30.80 -10.16 -4.05
CA ASP A 163 32.04 -10.91 -3.80
C ASP A 163 32.96 -10.20 -2.78
N GLY A 164 32.43 -9.15 -2.13
CA GLY A 164 33.14 -8.37 -1.12
C GLY A 164 33.42 -9.15 0.15
N ARG A 165 34.42 -8.69 0.91
CA ARG A 165 34.89 -9.42 2.10
C ARG A 165 33.89 -9.43 3.24
N TYR A 166 32.95 -8.47 3.27
CA TYR A 166 31.90 -8.39 4.28
C TYR A 166 30.56 -8.94 3.78
N PHE A 167 30.50 -9.56 2.60
CA PHE A 167 29.25 -10.09 2.04
C PHE A 167 28.51 -11.04 2.99
N THR A 168 29.23 -12.00 3.60
CA THR A 168 28.64 -12.94 4.56
C THR A 168 28.15 -12.21 5.81
N GLU A 169 28.95 -11.30 6.37
CA GLU A 169 28.57 -10.52 7.56
C GLU A 169 27.36 -9.61 7.27
N ALA A 170 27.31 -8.99 6.09
CA ALA A 170 26.17 -8.18 5.65
C ALA A 170 24.89 -9.00 5.58
N LYS A 171 24.95 -10.24 5.04
CA LYS A 171 23.80 -11.14 5.04
C LYS A 171 23.33 -11.53 6.44
N GLU A 172 24.26 -11.78 7.36
CA GLU A 172 23.93 -12.09 8.75
C GLU A 172 23.30 -10.90 9.49
N ARG A 173 23.80 -9.68 9.23
CA ARG A 173 23.21 -8.43 9.75
C ARG A 173 21.80 -8.21 9.19
N LEU A 174 21.63 -8.41 7.89
CA LEU A 174 20.35 -8.29 7.20
C LEU A 174 19.31 -9.27 7.76
N ASP A 175 19.67 -10.56 7.90
CA ASP A 175 18.84 -11.57 8.56
C ASP A 175 18.43 -11.15 9.98
N THR A 176 19.37 -10.60 10.74
CA THR A 176 19.12 -10.13 12.11
C THR A 176 18.13 -8.96 12.15
N LEU A 177 18.24 -8.01 11.22
CA LEU A 177 17.34 -6.86 11.14
C LEU A 177 15.93 -7.27 10.74
N PHE A 178 15.77 -8.11 9.71
CA PHE A 178 14.47 -8.64 9.33
C PHE A 178 13.84 -9.43 10.48
N TRP A 179 14.63 -10.21 11.22
CA TRP A 179 14.14 -10.94 12.38
C TRP A 179 13.68 -9.98 13.49
N GLN A 180 14.45 -8.93 13.78
CA GLN A 180 14.07 -7.90 14.75
C GLN A 180 12.74 -7.24 14.36
N GLU A 181 12.58 -6.83 13.10
CA GLU A 181 11.32 -6.25 12.60
C GLU A 181 10.14 -7.21 12.77
N ALA A 182 10.32 -8.49 12.42
CA ALA A 182 9.29 -9.50 12.60
C ALA A 182 8.91 -9.70 14.08
N THR A 183 9.89 -9.73 14.98
CA THR A 183 9.63 -9.86 16.42
C THR A 183 9.05 -8.62 17.07
N ASN A 184 9.37 -7.42 16.58
CA ASN A 184 8.82 -6.17 17.09
C ASN A 184 7.35 -6.03 16.71
N ASN A 185 6.99 -6.38 15.47
CA ASN A 185 5.61 -6.37 15.02
C ASN A 185 4.81 -7.54 15.62
N ASN A 186 5.43 -8.71 15.77
CA ASN A 186 4.86 -9.91 16.36
C ASN A 186 3.48 -10.30 15.78
N THR A 187 3.37 -10.26 14.45
CA THR A 187 2.17 -10.66 13.71
C THR A 187 2.49 -11.84 12.79
N VAL A 188 1.46 -12.60 12.39
CA VAL A 188 1.66 -13.70 11.42
C VAL A 188 2.23 -13.14 10.12
N LYS A 189 1.69 -12.01 9.63
CA LYS A 189 2.19 -11.34 8.42
C LYS A 189 3.68 -11.02 8.52
N ALA A 190 4.14 -10.43 9.63
CA ALA A 190 5.54 -10.06 9.77
C ALA A 190 6.49 -11.27 9.75
N TYR A 191 6.10 -12.39 10.36
CA TYR A 191 6.88 -13.64 10.29
C TYR A 191 6.85 -14.30 8.91
N LEU A 192 5.75 -14.15 8.16
CA LEU A 192 5.67 -14.58 6.76
C LEU A 192 6.55 -13.71 5.86
N ASP A 193 6.55 -12.39 6.05
CA ASP A 193 7.39 -11.45 5.33
C ASP A 193 8.88 -11.76 5.57
N TYR A 194 9.29 -12.00 6.83
CA TYR A 194 10.64 -12.49 7.16
C TYR A 194 10.95 -13.80 6.41
N SER A 195 10.04 -14.77 6.44
CA SER A 195 10.25 -16.07 5.80
C SER A 195 10.42 -15.97 4.28
N ALA A 196 9.76 -14.98 3.65
CA ALA A 196 9.87 -14.71 2.23
C ALA A 196 11.16 -13.95 1.88
N ALA A 197 11.56 -12.97 2.70
CA ALA A 197 12.77 -12.19 2.51
C ALA A 197 14.05 -13.01 2.81
N GLN A 198 13.99 -13.90 3.81
CA GLN A 198 15.12 -14.69 4.30
C GLN A 198 14.80 -16.21 4.25
N PRO A 199 14.65 -16.81 3.06
CA PRO A 199 14.28 -18.22 2.90
C PRO A 199 15.37 -19.21 3.35
N GLN A 200 16.59 -18.73 3.56
CA GLN A 200 17.72 -19.47 4.15
C GLN A 200 18.21 -18.82 5.45
N GLY A 201 17.44 -17.88 6.00
CA GLY A 201 17.77 -17.19 7.24
C GLY A 201 17.79 -18.15 8.43
N ARG A 202 18.66 -17.87 9.40
CA ARG A 202 18.84 -18.73 10.58
C ARG A 202 17.60 -18.78 11.47
N HIS A 203 16.76 -17.74 11.43
CA HIS A 203 15.52 -17.68 12.22
C HIS A 203 14.30 -18.24 11.48
N LEU A 204 14.46 -18.79 10.27
CA LEU A 204 13.34 -19.34 9.50
C LEU A 204 12.51 -20.39 10.28
N PRO A 205 13.13 -21.37 10.99
CA PRO A 205 12.36 -22.30 11.82
C PRO A 205 11.59 -21.58 12.94
N ALA A 206 12.19 -20.59 13.58
CA ALA A 206 11.58 -19.82 14.65
C ALA A 206 10.42 -18.94 14.15
N ALA A 207 10.59 -18.28 12.99
CA ALA A 207 9.54 -17.50 12.33
C ALA A 207 8.32 -18.35 12.00
N LYS A 208 8.54 -19.53 11.40
CA LYS A 208 7.46 -20.48 11.08
C LYS A 208 6.75 -20.97 12.35
N ALA A 209 7.50 -21.29 13.40
CA ALA A 209 6.93 -21.71 14.67
C ALA A 209 6.07 -20.60 15.30
N LYS A 210 6.58 -19.36 15.32
CA LYS A 210 5.87 -18.19 15.86
C LYS A 210 4.61 -17.85 15.05
N ALA A 211 4.68 -17.87 13.73
CA ALA A 211 3.49 -17.72 12.89
C ALA A 211 2.44 -18.79 13.21
N ALA A 212 2.83 -20.07 13.33
CA ALA A 212 1.91 -21.16 13.64
C ALA A 212 1.30 -21.08 15.06
N GLU A 213 2.03 -20.53 16.03
CA GLU A 213 1.55 -20.21 17.37
C GLU A 213 0.47 -19.12 17.31
N LEU A 214 0.79 -17.98 16.68
CA LEU A 214 -0.11 -16.82 16.57
C LEU A 214 -1.41 -17.14 15.82
N LEU A 215 -1.42 -18.09 14.89
CA LEU A 215 -2.64 -18.56 14.21
C LEU A 215 -3.70 -19.17 15.14
N LYS A 216 -3.30 -19.53 16.37
CA LYS A 216 -4.15 -20.17 17.38
C LYS A 216 -4.55 -19.22 18.51
N GLU A 217 -3.84 -18.10 18.66
CA GLU A 217 -4.05 -17.18 19.77
C GLU A 217 -5.38 -16.43 19.66
N GLN A 218 -6.13 -16.35 20.76
CA GLN A 218 -7.41 -15.63 20.75
C GLN A 218 -7.24 -14.11 20.91
N ALA A 219 -6.14 -13.67 21.54
CA ALA A 219 -5.99 -12.29 21.99
C ALA A 219 -6.12 -11.24 20.86
N PRO A 220 -5.49 -11.39 19.67
CA PRO A 220 -5.61 -10.40 18.60
C PRO A 220 -7.05 -10.27 18.09
N PHE A 221 -7.73 -11.41 17.90
CA PHE A 221 -9.12 -11.42 17.47
C PHE A 221 -10.05 -10.80 18.52
N GLN A 222 -9.86 -11.12 19.81
CA GLN A 222 -10.67 -10.56 20.89
C GLN A 222 -10.47 -9.04 21.04
N ALA A 223 -9.23 -8.56 20.86
CA ALA A 223 -8.96 -7.12 20.85
C ALA A 223 -9.70 -6.42 19.70
N ALA A 224 -9.66 -7.00 18.49
CA ALA A 224 -10.38 -6.45 17.34
C ALA A 224 -11.91 -6.44 17.57
N LEU A 225 -12.48 -7.53 18.11
CA LEU A 225 -13.91 -7.60 18.43
C LEU A 225 -14.33 -6.60 19.51
N LYS A 226 -13.48 -6.38 20.53
CA LYS A 226 -13.76 -5.46 21.63
C LYS A 226 -13.79 -4.01 21.16
N ASP A 227 -12.86 -3.62 20.29
CA ASP A 227 -12.87 -2.32 19.63
C ASP A 227 -14.10 -2.19 18.72
N GLY A 228 -14.45 -3.27 18.01
CA GLY A 228 -15.70 -3.38 17.28
C GLY A 228 -15.82 -2.46 16.07
N THR A 229 -14.71 -1.93 15.56
CA THR A 229 -14.67 -1.08 14.38
C THR A 229 -14.34 -1.88 13.12
N GLU A 230 -14.70 -1.34 11.95
CA GLU A 230 -14.26 -1.93 10.68
C GLU A 230 -12.73 -1.93 10.55
N ALA A 231 -12.08 -0.86 11.05
CA ALA A 231 -10.63 -0.71 11.01
C ALA A 231 -9.92 -1.80 11.83
N SER A 232 -10.37 -2.09 13.05
CA SER A 232 -9.73 -3.10 13.90
C SER A 232 -9.89 -4.52 13.34
N LEU A 233 -11.05 -4.85 12.78
CA LEU A 233 -11.29 -6.15 12.14
C LEU A 233 -10.48 -6.32 10.85
N ASN A 234 -10.38 -5.27 10.02
CA ASN A 234 -9.55 -5.30 8.82
C ASN A 234 -8.07 -5.43 9.18
N LYS A 235 -7.59 -4.68 10.18
CA LYS A 235 -6.23 -4.80 10.71
C LYS A 235 -5.93 -6.23 11.16
N PHE A 236 -6.83 -6.85 11.92
CA PHE A 236 -6.68 -8.26 12.31
C PHE A 236 -6.58 -9.20 11.10
N LEU A 237 -7.43 -9.02 10.08
CA LEU A 237 -7.41 -9.85 8.87
C LEU A 237 -6.11 -9.67 8.05
N GLU A 238 -5.51 -8.48 8.07
CA GLU A 238 -4.26 -8.16 7.39
C GLU A 238 -3.03 -8.68 8.14
N GLU A 239 -2.98 -8.47 9.46
CA GLU A 239 -1.84 -8.85 10.31
C GLU A 239 -1.81 -10.35 10.62
N PHE A 240 -2.97 -11.02 10.60
CA PHE A 240 -3.12 -12.43 10.94
C PHE A 240 -3.72 -13.27 9.80
N PRO A 241 -3.09 -13.29 8.60
CA PRO A 241 -3.61 -14.05 7.46
C PRO A 241 -3.64 -15.55 7.75
N GLY A 242 -4.76 -16.21 7.43
CA GLY A 242 -4.94 -17.65 7.67
C GLY A 242 -5.32 -18.01 9.11
N HIS A 243 -5.54 -17.03 9.99
CA HIS A 243 -5.94 -17.27 11.37
C HIS A 243 -7.26 -18.06 11.44
N GLN A 244 -7.41 -18.95 12.42
CA GLN A 244 -8.62 -19.78 12.58
C GLN A 244 -9.92 -18.97 12.79
N LYS A 245 -9.80 -17.68 13.10
CA LYS A 245 -10.91 -16.74 13.32
C LYS A 245 -11.21 -15.82 12.14
N GLU A 246 -10.53 -15.99 11.02
CA GLU A 246 -10.71 -15.14 9.83
C GLU A 246 -12.17 -15.13 9.34
N SER A 247 -12.81 -16.30 9.26
CA SER A 247 -14.23 -16.40 8.88
C SER A 247 -15.16 -15.67 9.84
N GLU A 248 -14.85 -15.72 11.14
CA GLU A 248 -15.64 -15.04 12.17
C GLU A 248 -15.46 -13.52 12.10
N ALA A 249 -14.22 -13.04 11.93
CA ALA A 249 -13.93 -11.63 11.72
C ALA A 249 -14.63 -11.07 10.48
N ARG A 250 -14.62 -11.81 9.35
CA ARG A 250 -15.35 -11.41 8.13
C ARG A 250 -16.87 -11.36 8.34
N LYS A 251 -17.44 -12.28 9.14
CA LYS A 251 -18.85 -12.24 9.52
C LYS A 251 -19.17 -11.02 10.40
N ALA A 252 -18.34 -10.73 11.40
CA ALA A 252 -18.50 -9.55 12.25
C ALA A 252 -18.42 -8.24 11.43
N LEU A 253 -17.47 -8.16 10.48
CA LEU A 253 -17.34 -7.02 9.59
C LEU A 253 -18.61 -6.82 8.72
N ARG A 254 -19.16 -7.90 8.17
CA ARG A 254 -20.44 -7.86 7.43
C ARG A 254 -21.58 -7.38 8.32
N ASP A 255 -21.65 -7.90 9.53
CA ASP A 255 -22.68 -7.57 10.52
C ASP A 255 -22.64 -6.07 10.93
N ILE A 256 -21.44 -5.47 10.98
CA ILE A 256 -21.25 -4.04 11.25
C ILE A 256 -21.63 -3.21 10.02
N ARG A 257 -20.97 -3.46 8.89
CA ARG A 257 -21.01 -2.60 7.68
C ARG A 257 -22.32 -2.73 6.90
N GLU A 258 -22.65 -3.95 6.50
CA GLU A 258 -23.79 -4.23 5.63
C GLU A 258 -25.07 -4.35 6.45
N GLY A 259 -24.97 -4.96 7.62
CA GLY A 259 -26.09 -5.35 8.49
C GLY A 259 -26.82 -6.59 7.99
N ARG A 260 -27.67 -7.15 8.85
CA ARG A 260 -28.34 -8.43 8.61
C ARG A 260 -29.83 -8.38 8.91
N ASP A 261 -30.57 -9.28 8.26
CA ASP A 261 -31.98 -9.50 8.52
C ASP A 261 -32.26 -9.92 9.97
N ILE A 262 -33.27 -9.30 10.59
CA ILE A 262 -33.70 -9.56 11.96
C ILE A 262 -34.01 -11.05 12.21
N VAL A 263 -34.61 -11.76 11.26
CA VAL A 263 -34.96 -13.18 11.42
C VAL A 263 -33.70 -14.04 11.47
N ASP A 264 -32.71 -13.74 10.63
CA ASP A 264 -31.45 -14.46 10.60
C ASP A 264 -30.65 -14.22 11.89
N LEU A 265 -30.64 -12.97 12.38
CA LEU A 265 -29.96 -12.60 13.63
C LEU A 265 -30.60 -13.24 14.87
N ILE A 266 -31.93 -13.39 14.88
CA ILE A 266 -32.65 -14.15 15.93
C ILE A 266 -32.24 -15.63 15.87
N ALA A 267 -32.23 -16.24 14.68
CA ALA A 267 -31.87 -17.65 14.51
C ALA A 267 -30.42 -17.94 14.90
N GLU A 268 -29.49 -17.02 14.58
CA GLU A 268 -28.08 -17.07 15.00
C GLU A 268 -27.87 -16.67 16.48
N LYS A 269 -28.93 -16.33 17.23
CA LYS A 269 -28.90 -15.86 18.63
C LYS A 269 -28.03 -14.61 18.87
N LYS A 270 -27.84 -13.79 17.84
CA LYS A 270 -27.02 -12.57 17.89
C LYS A 270 -27.75 -11.36 18.47
N ILE A 271 -29.08 -11.40 18.50
CA ILE A 271 -29.93 -10.38 19.11
C ILE A 271 -30.99 -11.03 20.00
N GLU A 272 -31.49 -10.24 20.94
CA GLU A 272 -32.75 -10.50 21.61
C GLU A 272 -33.82 -9.54 21.10
N VAL A 273 -35.04 -10.03 20.93
CA VAL A 273 -36.15 -9.26 20.39
C VAL A 273 -37.37 -9.40 21.29
N GLN A 274 -37.97 -8.28 21.65
CA GLN A 274 -39.30 -8.21 22.25
C GLN A 274 -40.18 -7.37 21.34
N ALA A 275 -41.18 -8.00 20.73
CA ALA A 275 -42.09 -7.32 19.81
C ALA A 275 -43.50 -7.29 20.40
N THR A 276 -44.16 -6.13 20.35
CA THR A 276 -45.55 -5.94 20.79
C THR A 276 -46.37 -5.16 19.79
N GLY A 277 -47.70 -5.25 19.92
CA GLY A 277 -48.64 -4.44 19.17
C GLY A 277 -48.52 -2.96 19.52
N SER A 278 -48.86 -2.10 18.57
CA SER A 278 -49.03 -0.66 18.78
C SER A 278 -50.18 -0.17 17.89
N GLY A 279 -51.31 -0.88 17.98
CA GLY A 279 -52.46 -0.69 17.12
C GLY A 279 -52.28 -1.32 15.74
N ILE A 280 -53.14 -0.91 14.80
CA ILE A 280 -53.25 -1.50 13.46
C ILE A 280 -52.10 -1.18 12.51
N MET A 281 -51.27 -0.20 12.88
CA MET A 281 -50.36 0.50 11.97
C MET A 281 -48.89 0.27 12.25
N LYS A 282 -48.56 -0.20 13.45
CA LYS A 282 -47.18 -0.24 13.94
C LYS A 282 -46.99 -1.42 14.86
N VAL A 283 -45.77 -1.93 14.84
CA VAL A 283 -45.27 -2.85 15.86
C VAL A 283 -44.20 -2.13 16.67
N SER A 284 -44.16 -2.33 17.98
CA SER A 284 -43.04 -1.89 18.81
C SER A 284 -42.04 -3.03 18.90
N VAL A 285 -40.81 -2.82 18.45
CA VAL A 285 -39.76 -3.84 18.44
C VAL A 285 -38.59 -3.33 19.29
N ARG A 286 -38.43 -3.93 20.46
CA ARG A 286 -37.26 -3.72 21.32
C ARG A 286 -36.19 -4.75 20.97
N LEU A 287 -34.96 -4.28 20.80
CA LEU A 287 -33.81 -5.04 20.32
C LEU A 287 -32.62 -4.77 21.25
N ARG A 288 -31.84 -5.81 21.53
CA ARG A 288 -30.49 -5.64 22.09
C ARG A 288 -29.53 -6.67 21.50
N LYS A 289 -28.26 -6.30 21.34
CA LYS A 289 -27.23 -7.20 20.80
C LYS A 289 -26.75 -8.19 21.85
N ARG A 290 -26.36 -9.38 21.40
CA ARG A 290 -25.73 -10.45 22.21
C ARG A 290 -24.30 -10.76 21.76
N VAL A 291 -23.74 -9.90 20.93
CA VAL A 291 -22.38 -9.99 20.39
C VAL A 291 -21.51 -8.88 20.98
N PRO A 292 -20.19 -9.08 21.10
CA PRO A 292 -19.30 -8.10 21.72
C PRO A 292 -19.04 -6.86 20.85
N TYR A 293 -19.36 -6.90 19.55
CA TYR A 293 -19.19 -5.80 18.60
C TYR A 293 -20.51 -5.07 18.30
N PRO A 294 -20.50 -3.88 17.68
CA PRO A 294 -21.68 -3.22 17.14
C PRO A 294 -22.38 -4.07 16.06
N LEU A 295 -23.70 -4.03 16.00
CA LEU A 295 -24.47 -4.86 15.08
C LEU A 295 -25.56 -4.07 14.38
N THR A 296 -25.55 -4.07 13.05
CA THR A 296 -26.61 -3.43 12.28
C THR A 296 -27.74 -4.42 11.96
N VAL A 297 -28.92 -4.15 12.51
CA VAL A 297 -30.14 -4.95 12.30
C VAL A 297 -31.00 -4.32 11.21
N HIS A 298 -31.45 -5.14 10.27
CA HIS A 298 -32.42 -4.77 9.24
C HIS A 298 -33.72 -5.50 9.48
N ILE A 299 -34.81 -4.74 9.52
CA ILE A 299 -36.18 -5.23 9.51
C ILE A 299 -36.71 -4.93 8.12
N PRO A 300 -36.60 -5.86 7.15
CA PRO A 300 -37.08 -5.62 5.79
C PRO A 300 -38.61 -5.52 5.74
N VAL A 301 -39.13 -4.97 4.66
CA VAL A 301 -40.55 -5.07 4.31
C VAL A 301 -40.96 -6.54 4.22
N GLY A 302 -42.12 -6.89 4.75
CA GLY A 302 -42.61 -8.26 4.75
C GLY A 302 -42.16 -9.10 5.95
N THR A 303 -41.43 -8.51 6.90
CA THR A 303 -41.12 -9.16 8.18
C THR A 303 -42.42 -9.44 8.92
N PHE A 304 -42.62 -10.69 9.33
CA PHE A 304 -43.90 -11.17 9.87
C PHE A 304 -43.83 -11.36 11.38
N PHE A 305 -44.84 -10.85 12.07
CA PHE A 305 -45.00 -10.87 13.52
C PHE A 305 -46.21 -11.74 13.85
N VAL A 306 -45.94 -12.88 14.47
CA VAL A 306 -46.95 -13.87 14.84
C VAL A 306 -47.41 -13.59 16.26
N ALA A 307 -48.70 -13.29 16.44
CA ALA A 307 -49.28 -13.03 17.75
C ALA A 307 -49.20 -14.26 18.64
N ALA A 308 -48.78 -14.07 19.89
CA ALA A 308 -48.80 -15.12 20.90
C ALA A 308 -50.24 -15.45 21.32
N LYS A 309 -51.11 -14.43 21.41
CA LYS A 309 -52.54 -14.59 21.69
C LYS A 309 -53.26 -15.00 20.40
N THR A 310 -53.98 -16.11 20.42
CA THR A 310 -54.66 -16.64 19.23
C THR A 310 -55.79 -15.73 18.73
N SER A 311 -56.37 -14.90 19.61
CA SER A 311 -57.41 -13.94 19.25
C SER A 311 -56.87 -12.61 18.70
N SER A 312 -55.55 -12.38 18.68
CA SER A 312 -54.97 -11.15 18.13
C SER A 312 -54.48 -11.34 16.70
N GLN A 313 -54.55 -10.28 15.90
CA GLN A 313 -54.05 -10.27 14.51
C GLN A 313 -52.52 -10.43 14.47
N ASN A 314 -52.05 -11.08 13.42
CA ASN A 314 -50.62 -11.04 13.07
C ASN A 314 -50.31 -9.68 12.43
N MET A 315 -49.03 -9.33 12.31
CA MET A 315 -48.61 -8.07 11.67
C MET A 315 -47.52 -8.32 10.63
N VAL A 316 -47.46 -7.49 9.59
CA VAL A 316 -46.40 -7.53 8.58
C VAL A 316 -45.83 -6.12 8.36
N THR A 317 -44.51 -5.95 8.35
CA THR A 317 -43.90 -4.63 8.10
C THR A 317 -44.18 -4.16 6.68
N THR A 318 -44.55 -2.88 6.53
CA THR A 318 -44.80 -2.22 5.24
C THR A 318 -43.69 -1.26 4.82
N SER A 319 -42.69 -1.06 5.68
CA SER A 319 -41.51 -0.22 5.43
C SER A 319 -40.28 -0.92 5.99
N ALA A 320 -39.15 -0.82 5.30
CA ALA A 320 -37.88 -1.27 5.85
C ALA A 320 -37.46 -0.38 7.03
N SER A 321 -36.82 -0.97 8.04
CA SER A 321 -36.19 -0.23 9.14
C SER A 321 -34.80 -0.77 9.39
N ARG A 322 -33.86 0.12 9.71
CA ARG A 322 -32.47 -0.23 9.99
C ARG A 322 -32.05 0.43 11.31
N ILE A 323 -31.38 -0.31 12.17
CA ILE A 323 -30.86 0.20 13.43
C ILE A 323 -29.47 -0.37 13.71
N LEU A 324 -28.54 0.51 14.11
CA LEU A 324 -27.23 0.12 14.62
C LEU A 324 -27.31 -0.03 16.14
N LEU A 325 -26.98 -1.22 16.65
CA LEU A 325 -26.89 -1.50 18.08
C LEU A 325 -25.44 -1.40 18.52
N THR A 326 -25.08 -0.34 19.25
CA THR A 326 -23.71 -0.11 19.74
C THR A 326 -23.48 -0.62 21.16
N THR A 327 -24.51 -0.68 21.99
CA THR A 327 -24.50 -1.21 23.37
C THR A 327 -25.40 -2.44 23.50
N ASP A 328 -25.34 -3.13 24.64
CA ASP A 328 -26.23 -4.25 25.01
C ASP A 328 -27.55 -3.80 25.65
N GLU A 329 -27.79 -2.48 25.69
CA GLU A 329 -29.03 -1.88 26.15
C GLU A 329 -30.20 -2.11 25.18
N TRP A 330 -31.42 -2.08 25.72
CA TRP A 330 -32.63 -2.18 24.92
C TRP A 330 -32.87 -0.93 24.10
N ASN A 331 -32.88 -1.09 22.77
CA ASN A 331 -33.22 -0.06 21.81
C ASN A 331 -34.60 -0.35 21.21
N THR A 332 -35.41 0.68 20.97
CA THR A 332 -36.77 0.52 20.43
C THR A 332 -36.85 1.08 19.02
N VAL A 333 -37.41 0.29 18.10
CA VAL A 333 -37.83 0.74 16.77
C VAL A 333 -39.32 0.47 16.59
N SER A 334 -40.00 1.32 15.84
CA SER A 334 -41.43 1.16 15.56
C SER A 334 -41.70 1.17 14.06
N PRO A 335 -41.37 0.07 13.34
CA PRO A 335 -41.63 -0.04 11.91
C PRO A 335 -43.12 0.12 11.60
N ASP A 336 -43.42 0.76 10.48
CA ASP A 336 -44.78 0.73 9.95
C ASP A 336 -45.13 -0.70 9.55
N ALA A 337 -46.34 -1.11 9.91
CA ALA A 337 -46.87 -2.43 9.70
C ALA A 337 -48.35 -2.37 9.34
N ALA A 338 -48.87 -3.48 8.85
CA ALA A 338 -50.31 -3.69 8.69
C ALA A 338 -50.70 -5.04 9.27
N CYS A 339 -51.93 -5.13 9.74
CA CYS A 339 -52.44 -6.37 10.29
C CYS A 339 -52.66 -7.45 9.21
N ALA A 340 -52.62 -8.70 9.63
CA ALA A 340 -53.03 -9.89 8.91
C ALA A 340 -53.93 -10.73 9.85
N ASN A 341 -54.76 -11.62 9.30
CA ASN A 341 -55.79 -12.31 10.08
C ASN A 341 -56.92 -11.38 10.53
N ARG A 342 -57.39 -10.54 9.59
CA ARG A 342 -58.40 -9.47 9.77
C ARG A 342 -59.50 -9.78 10.80
N PRO A 343 -60.15 -10.97 10.83
CA PRO A 343 -61.25 -11.24 11.77
C PRO A 343 -60.86 -11.19 13.26
N LYS A 344 -59.58 -11.09 13.61
CA LYS A 344 -59.06 -11.11 14.98
C LYS A 344 -58.94 -9.70 15.59
N ASP A 345 -58.69 -9.62 16.88
CA ASP A 345 -58.50 -8.38 17.63
C ASP A 345 -57.27 -7.59 17.12
N ILE A 346 -57.39 -6.27 17.04
CA ILE A 346 -56.25 -5.40 16.71
C ILE A 346 -55.23 -5.45 17.86
N PRO A 347 -53.94 -5.75 17.61
CA PRO A 347 -52.96 -5.93 18.66
C PRO A 347 -52.61 -4.62 19.39
N GLY A 348 -52.71 -4.63 20.71
CA GLY A 348 -52.26 -3.57 21.62
C GLY A 348 -50.86 -3.82 22.16
N ASP A 349 -50.42 -2.94 23.07
CA ASP A 349 -49.10 -3.03 23.72
C ASP A 349 -48.91 -4.28 24.60
N SER A 350 -50.01 -4.86 25.09
CA SER A 350 -50.03 -6.14 25.81
C SER A 350 -49.86 -7.36 24.91
N ASP A 351 -50.12 -7.24 23.61
CA ASP A 351 -50.04 -8.35 22.65
C ASP A 351 -48.60 -8.56 22.20
N ARG A 352 -48.02 -9.70 22.56
CA ARG A 352 -46.64 -10.07 22.20
C ARG A 352 -46.57 -10.81 20.88
N PHE A 353 -45.48 -10.60 20.15
CA PHE A 353 -45.20 -11.24 18.87
C PHE A 353 -43.92 -12.07 18.87
N THR A 354 -43.93 -13.12 18.05
CA THR A 354 -42.72 -13.80 17.58
C THR A 354 -42.40 -13.36 16.15
N VAL A 355 -41.15 -12.99 15.87
CA VAL A 355 -40.71 -12.57 14.53
C VAL A 355 -40.30 -13.78 13.72
N ARG A 356 -40.87 -13.97 12.52
CA ARG A 356 -40.57 -15.10 11.62
C ARG A 356 -40.66 -14.66 10.15
N ARG A 357 -40.21 -15.54 9.25
CA ARG A 357 -40.59 -15.45 7.83
C ARG A 357 -42.09 -15.75 7.70
N SER A 358 -42.79 -15.01 6.85
CA SER A 358 -44.24 -15.21 6.65
C SER A 358 -44.53 -16.60 6.03
N PRO A 359 -45.59 -17.30 6.43
CA PRO A 359 -46.03 -18.55 5.78
C PRO A 359 -46.62 -18.32 4.38
N GLN A 360 -47.19 -17.15 4.08
CA GLN A 360 -47.60 -16.75 2.73
C GLN A 360 -46.44 -16.11 1.94
N GLN A 361 -45.21 -16.57 2.21
CA GLN A 361 -43.97 -15.97 1.71
C GLN A 361 -44.01 -15.67 0.21
N ARG A 362 -44.61 -16.54 -0.60
CA ARG A 362 -44.60 -16.37 -2.07
C ARG A 362 -45.42 -15.18 -2.55
N GLU A 363 -46.63 -14.97 -2.03
CA GLU A 363 -47.46 -13.83 -2.46
C GLU A 363 -47.02 -12.54 -1.76
N LEU A 364 -46.72 -12.60 -0.46
CA LEU A 364 -46.20 -11.43 0.26
C LEU A 364 -44.84 -10.99 -0.27
N ALA A 365 -43.90 -11.90 -0.55
CA ALA A 365 -42.60 -11.50 -1.13
C ALA A 365 -42.72 -10.85 -2.51
N ARG A 366 -43.80 -11.14 -3.26
CA ARG A 366 -44.10 -10.45 -4.52
C ARG A 366 -44.78 -9.12 -4.29
N LEU A 367 -45.72 -9.04 -3.34
CA LEU A 367 -46.45 -7.82 -3.01
C LEU A 367 -45.54 -6.75 -2.42
N MET A 368 -44.74 -7.12 -1.42
CA MET A 368 -44.03 -6.18 -0.56
C MET A 368 -43.12 -5.18 -1.30
N PRO A 369 -42.28 -5.59 -2.28
CA PRO A 369 -41.47 -4.64 -3.03
C PRO A 369 -42.31 -3.65 -3.86
N VAL A 370 -43.40 -4.13 -4.47
CA VAL A 370 -44.31 -3.28 -5.28
C VAL A 370 -45.07 -2.32 -4.38
N LEU A 371 -45.51 -2.80 -3.22
CA LEU A 371 -46.25 -1.99 -2.24
C LEU A 371 -45.38 -0.88 -1.64
N GLU A 372 -44.11 -1.16 -1.36
CA GLU A 372 -43.14 -0.16 -0.89
C GLU A 372 -42.90 0.92 -1.96
N GLN A 373 -42.69 0.52 -3.22
CA GLN A 373 -42.47 1.44 -4.34
C GLN A 373 -43.70 2.29 -4.68
N ALA A 374 -44.90 1.75 -4.48
CA ALA A 374 -46.14 2.44 -4.83
C ALA A 374 -46.42 3.67 -3.96
N ARG A 375 -45.76 3.81 -2.80
CA ARG A 375 -45.85 4.97 -1.88
C ARG A 375 -47.30 5.40 -1.58
N VAL A 376 -48.19 4.43 -1.44
CA VAL A 376 -49.60 4.66 -1.19
C VAL A 376 -49.90 4.92 0.28
N ASP A 377 -51.10 5.46 0.53
CA ASP A 377 -51.62 5.70 1.86
C ASP A 377 -51.78 4.39 2.65
N LYS A 378 -52.09 4.58 3.93
CA LYS A 378 -52.10 3.53 4.94
C LYS A 378 -53.28 2.56 4.78
N ALA A 379 -54.45 3.07 4.37
CA ALA A 379 -55.63 2.25 4.15
C ALA A 379 -55.45 1.36 2.92
N THR A 380 -54.88 1.90 1.83
CA THR A 380 -54.52 1.11 0.64
C THR A 380 -53.50 0.01 0.96
N ARG A 381 -52.49 0.27 1.81
CA ARG A 381 -51.54 -0.76 2.26
C ARG A 381 -52.21 -1.88 3.03
N GLN A 382 -53.07 -1.53 3.99
CA GLN A 382 -53.80 -2.48 4.81
C GLN A 382 -54.73 -3.36 3.94
N ALA A 383 -55.41 -2.75 2.97
CA ALA A 383 -56.27 -3.44 2.01
C ALA A 383 -55.48 -4.45 1.16
N ALA A 384 -54.34 -4.05 0.60
CA ALA A 384 -53.51 -4.93 -0.23
C ALA A 384 -53.02 -6.15 0.56
N ILE A 385 -52.63 -5.94 1.82
CA ILE A 385 -52.20 -7.03 2.71
C ILE A 385 -53.35 -7.98 2.99
N TRP A 386 -54.53 -7.51 3.40
CA TRP A 386 -55.69 -8.37 3.66
C TRP A 386 -56.19 -9.14 2.42
N ILE A 387 -56.07 -8.56 1.21
CA ILE A 387 -56.35 -9.31 -0.03
C ILE A 387 -55.42 -10.53 -0.16
N VAL A 388 -54.15 -10.39 0.23
CA VAL A 388 -53.15 -11.47 0.13
C VAL A 388 -53.26 -12.45 1.30
N THR A 389 -53.29 -11.96 2.54
CA THR A 389 -53.22 -12.78 3.74
C THR A 389 -54.54 -13.42 4.12
N ASP A 390 -55.65 -12.74 3.83
CA ASP A 390 -56.98 -13.12 4.30
C ASP A 390 -57.96 -13.43 3.16
N ASN A 391 -57.55 -13.18 1.90
CA ASN A 391 -58.42 -13.27 0.74
C ASN A 391 -59.70 -12.41 0.90
N ALA A 392 -59.55 -11.20 1.45
CA ALA A 392 -60.67 -10.31 1.77
C ALA A 392 -61.52 -9.91 0.56
N SER A 393 -62.84 -9.79 0.76
CA SER A 393 -63.81 -9.15 -0.14
C SER A 393 -63.86 -7.63 0.05
N TYR A 394 -64.62 -6.90 -0.78
CA TYR A 394 -64.77 -5.45 -0.63
C TYR A 394 -65.55 -5.08 0.63
N GLU A 395 -66.56 -5.87 0.97
CA GLU A 395 -67.29 -5.78 2.23
C GLU A 395 -66.33 -6.00 3.41
N ASP A 396 -65.44 -7.00 3.28
CA ASP A 396 -64.49 -7.33 4.31
C ASP A 396 -63.51 -6.19 4.64
N LEU A 397 -63.13 -5.42 3.63
CA LEU A 397 -62.20 -4.28 3.76
C LEU A 397 -62.86 -3.05 4.42
N GLY A 398 -64.18 -2.91 4.33
CA GLY A 398 -64.87 -1.72 4.80
C GLY A 398 -64.84 -1.55 6.33
N ILE A 399 -64.70 -2.65 7.09
CA ILE A 399 -64.77 -2.65 8.54
C ILE A 399 -63.35 -2.63 9.12
N LEU A 400 -62.81 -1.43 9.35
CA LEU A 400 -61.49 -1.26 9.97
C LEU A 400 -61.54 -1.12 11.50
N LEU A 401 -62.72 -0.81 12.06
CA LEU A 401 -62.98 -0.72 13.49
C LEU A 401 -64.44 -1.12 13.77
N ALA A 402 -64.67 -2.24 14.45
CA ALA A 402 -65.90 -2.36 15.24
C ALA A 402 -65.69 -1.51 16.50
N SER A 403 -66.47 -0.44 16.66
CA SER A 403 -66.55 0.29 17.92
C SER A 403 -66.73 -0.71 19.08
N PRO A 404 -66.12 -0.52 20.27
CA PRO A 404 -66.35 -1.38 21.44
C PRO A 404 -67.83 -1.46 21.83
N PHE A 405 -68.66 -0.54 21.32
CA PHE A 405 -70.09 -0.41 21.55
C PHE A 405 -70.88 -0.56 20.24
N GLY A 406 -70.84 -1.74 19.61
CA GLY A 406 -71.98 -2.36 18.92
C GLY A 406 -72.76 -1.63 17.80
N PHE A 407 -72.40 -0.42 17.37
CA PHE A 407 -73.10 0.30 16.29
C PHE A 407 -72.11 1.02 15.37
N GLY A 408 -72.19 0.67 14.07
CA GLY A 408 -71.71 1.46 12.94
C GLY A 408 -70.22 1.81 12.91
N GLY A 409 -69.39 0.94 12.33
CA GLY A 409 -68.07 1.36 11.86
C GLY A 409 -68.24 2.21 10.60
N THR A 410 -67.69 3.42 10.56
CA THR A 410 -67.56 4.19 9.32
C THR A 410 -66.60 3.44 8.40
N ARG A 411 -67.00 3.20 7.13
CA ARG A 411 -66.12 2.57 6.14
C ARG A 411 -64.83 3.39 6.00
N VAL A 412 -63.67 2.77 6.26
CA VAL A 412 -62.36 3.46 6.22
C VAL A 412 -61.61 3.20 4.92
N ILE A 413 -61.68 1.98 4.36
CA ILE A 413 -61.19 1.67 3.01
C ILE A 413 -62.38 1.85 2.07
N ASN A 414 -62.32 2.78 1.11
CA ASN A 414 -63.37 3.02 0.13
C ASN A 414 -63.00 2.37 -1.22
N GLU A 415 -63.77 2.69 -2.26
CA GLU A 415 -63.60 2.12 -3.59
C GLU A 415 -62.21 2.44 -4.17
N GLU A 416 -61.70 3.65 -3.91
CA GLU A 416 -60.40 4.09 -4.42
C GLU A 416 -59.25 3.29 -3.81
N GLU A 417 -59.20 3.18 -2.47
CA GLU A 417 -58.17 2.42 -1.79
C GLU A 417 -58.26 0.93 -2.15
N ALA A 418 -59.48 0.37 -2.25
CA ALA A 418 -59.68 -1.02 -2.64
C ALA A 418 -59.22 -1.29 -4.08
N ALA A 419 -59.59 -0.45 -5.04
CA ALA A 419 -59.16 -0.61 -6.43
C ALA A 419 -57.65 -0.41 -6.59
N GLN A 420 -57.06 0.55 -5.88
CA GLN A 420 -55.63 0.78 -5.89
C GLN A 420 -54.86 -0.41 -5.29
N ALA A 421 -55.35 -0.98 -4.18
CA ALA A 421 -54.81 -2.19 -3.59
C ALA A 421 -54.90 -3.39 -4.55
N MET A 422 -56.03 -3.59 -5.23
CA MET A 422 -56.20 -4.61 -6.26
C MET A 422 -55.18 -4.45 -7.40
N ARG A 423 -54.96 -3.22 -7.86
CA ARG A 423 -53.98 -2.91 -8.91
C ARG A 423 -52.55 -3.21 -8.48
N ILE A 424 -52.20 -2.90 -7.23
CA ILE A 424 -50.88 -3.21 -6.67
C ILE A 424 -50.66 -4.71 -6.57
N CYS A 425 -51.65 -5.46 -6.07
CA CYS A 425 -51.59 -6.92 -6.03
C CYS A 425 -51.42 -7.52 -7.44
N ASP A 426 -52.17 -7.03 -8.43
CA ASP A 426 -52.04 -7.46 -9.82
C ASP A 426 -50.68 -7.08 -10.43
N ALA A 427 -50.13 -5.90 -10.11
CA ALA A 427 -48.79 -5.49 -10.54
C ALA A 427 -47.67 -6.34 -9.91
N ALA A 428 -47.88 -6.82 -8.68
CA ALA A 428 -47.04 -7.86 -8.06
C ALA A 428 -47.23 -9.24 -8.71
N GLY A 429 -48.16 -9.36 -9.66
CA GLY A 429 -48.55 -10.56 -10.39
C GLY A 429 -49.26 -11.60 -9.53
N ILE A 430 -49.91 -11.16 -8.45
CA ILE A 430 -50.93 -11.94 -7.75
C ILE A 430 -52.16 -11.97 -8.65
N ASN A 431 -52.70 -13.17 -8.88
CA ASN A 431 -53.88 -13.31 -9.73
C ASN A 431 -55.13 -12.82 -8.97
N ILE A 432 -55.41 -11.53 -9.08
CA ILE A 432 -56.49 -10.87 -8.37
C ILE A 432 -57.86 -11.49 -8.68
N ARG A 433 -58.03 -12.10 -9.87
CA ARG A 433 -59.29 -12.75 -10.28
C ARG A 433 -59.63 -14.00 -9.50
N LYS A 434 -58.63 -14.62 -8.88
CA LYS A 434 -58.82 -15.75 -7.98
C LYS A 434 -59.08 -15.31 -6.54
N LYS A 435 -58.99 -14.00 -6.23
CA LYS A 435 -59.23 -13.44 -4.90
C LYS A 435 -60.69 -13.03 -4.74
N ALA A 436 -61.19 -13.03 -3.49
CA ALA A 436 -62.60 -12.71 -3.21
C ALA A 436 -62.97 -11.29 -3.66
N ILE A 437 -62.10 -10.30 -3.42
CA ILE A 437 -62.25 -8.90 -3.83
C ILE A 437 -62.65 -8.70 -5.30
N TRP A 438 -62.28 -9.62 -6.20
CA TRP A 438 -62.63 -9.52 -7.62
C TRP A 438 -64.11 -9.77 -7.92
N ARG A 439 -64.81 -10.49 -7.03
CA ARG A 439 -66.25 -10.72 -7.13
C ARG A 439 -67.01 -9.39 -6.99
N ASP A 440 -66.46 -8.47 -6.21
CA ASP A 440 -67.05 -7.18 -5.86
C ASP A 440 -66.62 -6.05 -6.80
N ARG A 441 -65.85 -6.35 -7.86
CA ARG A 441 -65.30 -5.35 -8.79
C ARG A 441 -66.34 -4.41 -9.38
N ARG A 442 -67.58 -4.88 -9.58
CA ARG A 442 -68.67 -4.05 -10.14
C ARG A 442 -69.13 -2.99 -9.15
N GLU A 443 -69.21 -3.36 -7.87
CA GLU A 443 -69.52 -2.44 -6.79
C GLU A 443 -68.40 -1.42 -6.63
N ILE A 444 -67.15 -1.88 -6.51
CA ILE A 444 -65.97 -1.01 -6.43
C ILE A 444 -65.94 -0.03 -7.62
N MET A 445 -66.10 -0.52 -8.85
CA MET A 445 -66.07 0.30 -10.05
C MET A 445 -67.17 1.37 -10.09
N SER A 446 -68.32 1.13 -9.46
CA SER A 446 -69.44 2.08 -9.44
C SER A 446 -69.16 3.31 -8.59
N GLY A 447 -68.38 3.17 -7.51
CA GLY A 447 -68.01 4.28 -6.63
C GLY A 447 -66.65 4.92 -6.95
N LEU A 448 -65.88 4.38 -7.90
CA LEU A 448 -64.62 4.98 -8.32
C LEU A 448 -64.82 6.35 -8.95
N LYS A 449 -64.01 7.34 -8.56
CA LYS A 449 -63.91 8.63 -9.26
C LYS A 449 -62.73 8.65 -10.23
N ASN A 450 -61.63 7.99 -9.87
CA ASN A 450 -60.42 7.89 -10.70
C ASN A 450 -60.64 7.07 -11.99
N ASP A 451 -60.51 7.73 -13.16
CA ASP A 451 -60.75 7.12 -14.48
C ASP A 451 -59.67 6.14 -14.92
N ASP A 452 -58.43 6.30 -14.46
CA ASP A 452 -57.34 5.36 -14.74
C ASP A 452 -57.60 4.01 -14.07
N LEU A 453 -58.05 4.03 -12.81
CA LEU A 453 -58.40 2.80 -12.07
C LEU A 453 -59.61 2.10 -12.70
N LYS A 454 -60.62 2.85 -13.17
CA LYS A 454 -61.75 2.29 -13.94
C LYS A 454 -61.28 1.62 -15.22
N THR A 455 -60.40 2.29 -15.96
CA THR A 455 -59.88 1.79 -17.24
C THR A 455 -59.09 0.51 -17.04
N TRP A 456 -58.17 0.49 -16.07
CA TRP A 456 -57.43 -0.71 -15.69
C TRP A 456 -58.36 -1.87 -15.34
N MET A 457 -59.39 -1.63 -14.50
CA MET A 457 -60.31 -2.68 -14.05
C MET A 457 -61.17 -3.23 -15.21
N ARG A 458 -61.57 -2.41 -16.18
CA ARG A 458 -62.32 -2.83 -17.38
C ARG A 458 -61.47 -3.68 -18.34
N GLN A 459 -60.20 -3.34 -18.49
CA GLN A 459 -59.28 -4.03 -19.41
C GLN A 459 -58.87 -5.42 -18.89
N LYS A 460 -58.94 -5.63 -17.57
CA LYS A 460 -58.71 -6.93 -16.94
C LYS A 460 -59.93 -7.85 -17.15
N LYS A 461 -59.97 -8.53 -18.30
CA LYS A 461 -60.96 -9.59 -18.65
C LYS A 461 -60.68 -10.94 -18.01
#